data_AF-A0A956V8I5-F1
#
_entry.id   AF-A0A956V8I5-F1
#
_cell.length_a   1.000
_cell.length_b   1.000
_cell.length_c   1.000
_cell.angle_alpha   90.00
_cell.angle_beta   90.00
_cell.angle_gamma   90.00
#
_symmetry.space_group_name_H-M   'P 1'
#
loop_
_entity.id
_entity.type
_entity.pdbx_description
1 polymer ?
#
loop_
_entity_poly.entity_id
_entity_poly.type
_entity_poly.pdbx_seq_one_letter_code
_entity_poly.pdbx_strand_id
1 'polypeptide(L)'
;MTQDKTQPAFDVSFELSSDFEQFDQKDDVFRRSWWDERIRNDKTKLFYETYREPLKTFRKADGFTQKDYAFRNASWHVSDLFTEYKEAQDRREGFSDEFT
;
A
#
# COMPACT_ATOMS: atom_id res chain seq x y z
N MET A 1 -45.35 -3.07 4.93
CA MET A 1 -44.06 -2.72 5.56
C MET A 1 -42.98 -2.97 4.53
N THR A 2 -42.65 -1.94 3.77
CA THR A 2 -41.55 -1.97 2.80
C THR A 2 -40.60 -0.92 3.31
N GLN A 3 -39.43 -1.33 3.83
CA GLN A 3 -38.45 -0.38 4.32
C GLN A 3 -37.91 0.41 3.12
N ASP A 4 -38.27 1.69 3.09
CA ASP A 4 -37.63 2.69 2.27
C ASP A 4 -36.16 2.77 2.71
N LYS A 5 -35.25 2.43 1.80
CA LYS A 5 -33.82 2.52 2.04
C LYS A 5 -33.47 4.00 1.96
N THR A 6 -33.62 4.71 3.07
CA THR A 6 -33.17 6.09 3.22
C THR A 6 -31.69 6.15 2.82
N GLN A 7 -31.43 6.72 1.65
CA GLN A 7 -30.08 7.06 1.23
C GLN A 7 -29.52 8.07 2.24
N PRO A 8 -28.27 7.90 2.73
CA PRO A 8 -27.65 8.90 3.58
C PRO A 8 -27.55 10.21 2.80
N ALA A 9 -28.11 11.28 3.35
CA ALA A 9 -27.99 12.63 2.82
C ALA A 9 -26.55 13.12 3.03
N PHE A 10 -25.65 12.72 2.14
CA PHE A 10 -24.35 13.36 2.03
C PHE A 10 -24.51 14.61 1.17
N ASP A 11 -24.19 15.78 1.73
CA ASP A 11 -23.97 17.01 0.95
C ASP A 11 -22.64 16.85 0.21
N VAL A 12 -22.69 16.15 -0.92
CA VAL A 12 -21.51 15.87 -1.74
C VAL A 12 -21.29 17.02 -2.71
N SER A 13 -20.19 17.75 -2.53
CA SER A 13 -19.76 18.83 -3.42
C SER A 13 -19.21 18.33 -4.77
N PHE A 14 -19.48 17.09 -5.14
CA PHE A 14 -19.03 16.47 -6.37
C PHE A 14 -20.22 15.97 -7.18
N GLU A 15 -20.19 16.25 -8.48
CA GLU A 15 -21.16 15.73 -9.44
C GLU A 15 -20.74 14.32 -9.85
N LEU A 16 -21.60 13.33 -9.61
CA LEU A 16 -21.39 11.96 -10.08
C LEU A 16 -22.02 11.78 -11.47
N SER A 17 -21.28 11.13 -12.37
CA SER A 17 -21.83 10.71 -13.66
C SER A 17 -22.79 9.52 -13.49
N SER A 18 -23.67 9.30 -14.47
CA SER A 18 -24.65 8.22 -14.43
C SER A 18 -24.05 6.82 -14.49
N ASP A 19 -22.79 6.71 -14.93
CA ASP A 19 -21.99 5.49 -15.05
C ASP A 19 -20.98 5.33 -13.90
N PHE A 20 -21.06 6.15 -12.86
CA PHE A 20 -20.17 6.03 -11.71
C PHE A 20 -20.39 4.69 -11.00
N GLU A 21 -19.28 3.96 -10.79
CA GLU A 21 -19.24 2.72 -10.03
C GLU A 21 -18.35 2.87 -8.80
N GLN A 22 -18.73 2.20 -7.71
CA GLN A 22 -17.90 2.17 -6.51
C GLN A 22 -16.57 1.48 -6.80
N PHE A 23 -15.48 2.10 -6.35
CA PHE A 23 -14.15 1.53 -6.48
C PHE A 23 -13.94 0.33 -5.54
N ASP A 24 -13.51 -0.81 -6.09
CA ASP A 24 -13.07 -1.96 -5.29
C ASP A 24 -11.59 -1.78 -4.92
N GLN A 25 -11.29 -1.75 -3.63
CA GLN A 25 -9.93 -1.58 -3.13
C GLN A 25 -8.95 -2.61 -3.69
N LYS A 26 -9.41 -3.82 -4.08
CA LYS A 26 -8.54 -4.83 -4.69
C LYS A 26 -7.92 -4.36 -6.01
N ASP A 27 -8.58 -3.42 -6.70
CA ASP A 27 -8.19 -2.87 -7.99
C ASP A 27 -7.22 -1.68 -7.87
N ASP A 28 -6.83 -1.29 -6.64
CA ASP A 28 -5.80 -0.27 -6.45
C ASP A 28 -4.45 -0.71 -7.02
N VAL A 29 -3.65 0.25 -7.47
CA VAL A 29 -2.40 -0.03 -8.21
C VAL A 29 -1.45 -0.94 -7.45
N PHE A 30 -1.40 -0.84 -6.12
CA PHE A 30 -0.55 -1.67 -5.28
C PHE A 30 -1.15 -3.06 -5.14
N ARG A 31 -2.41 -3.18 -4.72
CA ARG A 31 -3.08 -4.48 -4.55
C ARG A 31 -3.18 -5.27 -5.84
N ARG A 32 -3.52 -4.60 -6.94
CA ARG A 32 -3.73 -5.23 -8.24
C ARG A 32 -2.47 -5.88 -8.80
N SER A 33 -1.30 -5.32 -8.51
CA SER A 33 -0.01 -5.92 -8.91
C SER A 33 0.32 -7.27 -8.23
N TRP A 34 -0.44 -7.68 -7.20
CA TRP A 34 -0.28 -8.98 -6.55
C TRP A 34 -1.09 -10.11 -7.21
N TRP A 35 -2.26 -9.80 -7.78
CA TRP A 35 -3.20 -10.81 -8.30
C TRP A 35 -3.44 -10.74 -9.82
N ASP A 36 -3.30 -9.57 -10.46
CA ASP A 36 -3.50 -9.43 -11.91
C ASP A 36 -2.22 -9.86 -12.64
N GLU A 37 -2.26 -11.02 -13.30
CA GLU A 37 -1.13 -11.60 -14.04
C GLU A 37 -0.58 -10.68 -15.14
N ARG A 38 -1.40 -9.77 -15.67
CA ARG A 38 -0.97 -8.79 -16.70
C ARG A 38 -0.05 -7.72 -16.12
N ILE A 39 -0.17 -7.45 -14.82
CA ILE A 39 0.60 -6.44 -14.10
C ILE A 39 1.77 -7.11 -13.36
N ARG A 40 1.54 -8.28 -12.76
CA ARG A 40 2.51 -9.00 -11.96
C ARG A 40 3.66 -9.53 -12.82
N ASN A 41 4.78 -8.81 -12.78
CA ASN A 41 6.03 -9.16 -13.46
C ASN A 41 7.25 -8.93 -12.56
N ASP A 42 8.44 -9.24 -13.06
CA ASP A 42 9.66 -9.16 -12.27
C ASP A 42 10.00 -7.73 -11.80
N LYS A 43 9.61 -6.70 -12.55
CA LYS A 43 9.78 -5.31 -12.10
C LYS A 43 8.86 -4.98 -10.92
N THR A 44 7.61 -5.43 -10.95
CA THR A 44 6.68 -5.23 -9.83
C THR A 44 7.13 -6.01 -8.59
N LYS A 45 7.62 -7.24 -8.74
CA LYS A 45 8.20 -8.01 -7.64
C LYS A 45 9.41 -7.28 -7.03
N LEU A 46 10.33 -6.83 -7.88
CA LEU A 46 11.52 -6.09 -7.45
C LEU A 46 11.15 -4.81 -6.68
N PHE A 47 10.14 -4.06 -7.15
CA PHE A 47 9.65 -2.88 -6.43
C PHE A 47 9.30 -3.21 -4.98
N TYR A 48 8.53 -4.27 -4.72
CA TYR A 48 8.16 -4.67 -3.36
C TYR A 48 9.32 -5.26 -2.55
N GLU A 49 10.24 -5.97 -3.20
CA GLU A 49 11.45 -6.48 -2.54
C GLU A 49 12.31 -5.33 -1.99
N THR A 50 12.35 -4.17 -2.66
CA THR A 50 13.13 -3.01 -2.20
C THR A 50 12.66 -2.41 -0.86
N TYR A 51 11.44 -2.74 -0.43
CA TYR A 51 10.92 -2.35 0.89
C TYR A 51 11.31 -3.34 2.00
N ARG A 52 11.71 -4.56 1.64
CA ARG A 52 12.08 -5.61 2.61
C ARG A 52 13.58 -5.71 2.80
N GLU A 53 14.32 -5.71 1.70
CA GLU A 53 15.77 -5.81 1.75
C GLU A 53 16.42 -4.52 1.26
N PRO A 54 17.44 -4.01 1.98
CA PRO A 54 18.28 -2.95 1.46
C PRO A 54 18.87 -3.39 0.12
N LEU A 55 18.68 -2.57 -0.91
CA LEU A 55 19.22 -2.88 -2.24
C LEU A 55 20.75 -3.08 -2.15
N LYS A 56 21.23 -4.23 -2.66
CA LYS A 56 22.68 -4.49 -2.79
C LYS A 56 23.32 -3.59 -3.85
N THR A 57 22.52 -3.11 -4.80
CA THR A 57 22.96 -2.26 -5.90
C THR A 57 22.09 -1.02 -5.96
N PHE A 58 22.71 0.15 -5.83
CA PHE A 58 22.02 1.43 -5.92
C PHE A 58 22.12 2.00 -7.33
N ARG A 59 21.00 2.50 -7.88
CA ARG A 59 21.04 3.30 -9.10
C ARG A 59 21.83 4.57 -8.79
N LYS A 60 22.88 4.85 -9.58
CA LYS A 60 23.52 6.16 -9.54
C LYS A 60 22.54 7.18 -10.12
N ALA A 61 22.01 8.04 -9.26
CA ALA A 61 21.20 9.19 -9.63
C ALA A 61 21.87 10.42 -9.05
N ASP A 62 22.11 11.43 -9.88
CA ASP A 62 22.67 12.68 -9.41
C ASP A 62 21.72 13.31 -8.38
N GLY A 63 22.28 13.74 -7.25
CA GLY A 63 21.52 14.31 -6.14
C GLY A 63 20.85 13.31 -5.20
N PHE A 64 21.06 11.99 -5.38
CA PHE A 64 20.57 10.98 -4.43
C PHE A 64 21.72 10.07 -3.96
N THR A 65 22.18 10.30 -2.74
CA THR A 65 23.29 9.57 -2.12
C THR A 65 22.79 8.48 -1.18
N GLN A 66 23.71 7.64 -0.72
CA GLN A 66 23.42 6.65 0.33
C GLN A 66 22.88 7.30 1.62
N LYS A 67 23.34 8.51 1.97
CA LYS A 67 22.85 9.23 3.14
C LYS A 67 21.39 9.63 2.99
N ASP A 68 20.98 10.05 1.79
CA ASP A 68 19.59 10.42 1.50
C ASP A 68 18.67 9.19 1.54
N TYR A 69 19.13 8.05 1.01
CA TYR A 69 18.44 6.78 1.14
C TYR A 69 18.29 6.35 2.60
N ALA A 70 19.38 6.40 3.36
CA ALA A 70 19.37 6.04 4.78
C ALA A 70 18.45 6.97 5.59
N PHE A 71 18.48 8.28 5.34
CA PHE A 71 17.64 9.25 6.03
C PHE A 71 16.15 9.05 5.72
N ARG A 72 15.80 8.85 4.44
CA ARG A 72 14.42 8.51 4.03
C ARG A 72 13.92 7.25 4.72
N ASN A 73 14.74 6.21 4.81
CA ASN A 73 14.31 4.92 5.37
C ASN A 73 14.38 4.89 6.89
N ALA A 74 15.23 5.71 7.52
CA ALA A 74 15.34 5.80 8.98
C ALA A 74 14.02 6.22 9.63
N SER A 75 13.22 7.08 8.96
CA SER A 75 11.89 7.45 9.47
C SER A 75 10.89 6.30 9.45
N TRP A 76 11.12 5.26 8.64
CA TRP A 76 10.29 4.06 8.56
C TRP A 76 10.71 2.98 9.54
N HIS A 77 11.91 3.07 10.11
CA HIS A 77 12.49 2.01 10.95
C HIS A 77 11.60 1.59 12.13
N VAL A 78 10.93 2.54 12.80
CA VAL A 78 10.01 2.23 13.90
C VAL A 78 8.77 1.50 13.39
N SER A 79 8.23 1.92 12.24
CA SER A 79 7.09 1.23 11.62
C SER A 79 7.45 -0.20 11.23
N ASP A 80 8.64 -0.40 10.64
CA ASP A 80 9.11 -1.71 10.20
C ASP A 80 9.22 -2.69 11.39
N LEU A 81 9.72 -2.23 12.55
CA LEU A 81 9.78 -3.04 13.76
C LEU A 81 8.41 -3.57 14.21
N PHE A 82 7.37 -2.74 14.15
CA PHE A 82 6.02 -3.17 14.52
C PHE A 82 5.40 -4.08 13.45
N THR A 83 5.58 -3.73 12.19
CA THR A 83 5.04 -4.50 11.07
C THR A 83 5.67 -5.90 10.97
N GLU A 84 6.96 -6.05 11.30
CA GLU A 84 7.68 -7.32 11.20
C GLU A 84 7.72 -8.12 12.51
N TYR A 85 7.11 -7.61 13.59
CA TYR A 85 7.14 -8.24 14.91
C TYR A 85 6.71 -9.73 14.92
N LYS A 86 5.76 -10.10 14.04
CA LYS A 86 5.25 -11.47 13.89
C LYS A 86 5.63 -12.12 12.56
N GLU A 87 6.72 -11.70 11.94
CA GLU A 87 7.19 -12.29 10.67
C GLU A 87 7.33 -13.82 10.76
N ALA A 88 7.82 -14.35 11.89
CA ALA A 88 7.94 -15.79 12.12
C ALA A 88 6.60 -16.57 12.08
N GLN A 89 5.47 -15.86 12.14
CA GLN A 89 4.11 -16.40 12.05
C GLN A 89 3.46 -16.10 10.69
N ASP A 90 4.24 -15.62 9.71
CA ASP A 90 3.76 -15.14 8.40
C ASP A 90 2.66 -14.05 8.54
N ARG A 91 2.73 -13.25 9.61
CA ARG A 91 1.78 -12.19 9.93
C ARG A 91 2.50 -10.85 10.05
N ARG A 92 1.99 -9.85 9.32
CA ARG A 92 2.40 -8.45 9.46
C ARG A 92 1.31 -7.67 10.17
N GLU A 93 1.68 -6.93 11.21
CA GLU A 93 0.74 -6.06 11.92
C GLU A 93 0.63 -4.72 11.16
N GLY A 94 -0.60 -4.35 10.84
CA GLY A 94 -0.97 -3.03 10.37
C GLY A 94 -1.01 -2.02 11.52
N PHE A 95 -0.99 -0.73 11.18
CA PHE A 95 -1.08 0.36 12.16
C PHE A 95 -2.36 0.33 13.01
N SER A 96 -3.42 -0.30 12.51
CA SER A 96 -4.71 -0.44 13.19
C SER A 96 -4.95 -1.82 13.79
N ASP A 97 -3.98 -2.73 13.69
CA ASP A 97 -4.14 -4.07 14.25
C ASP A 97 -3.99 -4.02 15.77
N GLU A 98 -4.89 -4.70 16.46
CA GLU A 98 -4.88 -4.78 17.92
C GLU A 98 -3.70 -5.66 18.34
N PHE A 99 -2.75 -5.10 19.11
CA PHE A 99 -1.61 -5.85 19.67
C PHE A 99 -2.12 -6.97 20.59
N THR A 100 -2.39 -8.13 20.01
CA THR A 100 -2.89 -9.33 20.72
C THR A 100 -1.96 -10.50 20.50
#